data_AF-A0A529VUJ8-F1
#
_entry.id   AF-A0A529VUJ8-F1
#
_cell.length_a   1.000
_cell.length_b   1.000
_cell.length_c   1.000
_cell.angle_alpha   90.00
_cell.angle_beta   90.00
_cell.angle_gamma   90.00
#
_symmetry.space_group_name_H-M   'P 1'
#
loop_
_entity.id
_entity.type
_entity.pdbx_description
1 polymer ?
#
loop_
_entity_poly.entity_id
_entity_poly.type
_entity_poly.pdbx_seq_one_letter_code
_entity_poly.pdbx_strand_id
1 'polypeptide(L)' 'TTRANHDATLKNLRSAEAKLKSANIAFAMAKDQLSYTELRAEFDGIVTATGAEAGQSVNVGQMVVRLADPS' A
#
# COMPACT_ATOMS: atom_id res chain seq x y z
N THR A 1 -42.09 -6.23 -22.73
CA THR A 1 -41.38 -5.44 -21.70
C THR A 1 -39.96 -5.92 -21.41
N THR A 2 -39.39 -6.86 -22.18
CA THR A 2 -38.15 -7.59 -21.86
C THR A 2 -36.85 -6.81 -22.11
N ARG A 3 -36.80 -5.91 -23.10
CA ARG A 3 -35.57 -5.17 -23.47
C ARG A 3 -35.14 -4.14 -22.42
N ALA A 4 -36.09 -3.41 -21.84
CA ALA A 4 -35.82 -2.43 -20.79
C ALA A 4 -35.25 -3.05 -19.51
N ASN A 5 -35.75 -4.23 -19.12
CA ASN A 5 -35.19 -4.97 -17.99
C ASN A 5 -33.77 -5.47 -18.27
N HIS A 6 -33.52 -5.97 -19.48
CA HIS A 6 -32.19 -6.43 -19.88
C HIS A 6 -31.14 -5.30 -19.83
N ASP A 7 -31.48 -4.13 -20.37
CA ASP A 7 -30.58 -2.96 -20.36
C ASP A 7 -30.33 -2.45 -18.93
N ALA A 8 -31.35 -2.49 -18.07
CA ALA A 8 -31.20 -2.14 -16.65
C ALA A 8 -30.26 -3.11 -15.91
N THR A 9 -30.39 -4.42 -16.15
CA THR A 9 -29.50 -5.44 -15.55
C THR A 9 -28.07 -5.27 -16.03
N LEU A 10 -27.85 -5.00 -17.32
CA LEU A 10 -26.53 -4.74 -17.90
C LEU A 10 -25.86 -3.50 -17.30
N LYS A 11 -26.64 -2.43 -17.09
CA LYS A 11 -26.15 -1.21 -16.45
C LYS A 11 -25.77 -1.44 -14.99
N ASN A 12 -26.54 -2.24 -14.28
CA ASN A 12 -26.26 -2.64 -12.90
C ASN A 12 -25.01 -3.51 -12.81
N LEU A 13 -24.84 -4.47 -13.71
CA LEU A 13 -23.64 -5.30 -13.79
C LEU A 13 -22.38 -4.46 -14.01
N ARG A 14 -22.38 -3.60 -15.04
CA ARG A 14 -21.26 -2.68 -15.30
C ARG A 14 -20.96 -1.76 -14.12
N SER A 15 -21.99 -1.31 -13.42
CA SER A 15 -21.84 -0.47 -12.23
C SER A 15 -21.23 -1.26 -11.06
N ALA A 16 -21.61 -2.52 -10.88
CA ALA A 16 -21.03 -3.41 -9.88
C ALA A 16 -19.58 -3.74 -10.20
N GLU A 17 -19.26 -4.03 -11.46
CA GLU A 17 -17.89 -4.26 -11.94
C GLU A 17 -17.00 -3.04 -11.74
N ALA A 18 -17.51 -1.83 -12.04
CA ALA A 18 -16.79 -0.59 -11.80
C ALA A 18 -16.50 -0.37 -10.31
N LYS A 19 -17.48 -0.66 -9.43
CA LYS A 19 -17.30 -0.60 -7.97
C LYS A 19 -16.27 -1.61 -7.49
N LEU A 20 -16.32 -2.85 -7.98
CA LEU A 20 -15.33 -3.88 -7.65
C LEU A 20 -13.93 -3.45 -8.08
N LYS A 21 -13.78 -2.93 -9.31
CA LYS A 21 -12.50 -2.42 -9.81
C LYS A 21 -11.96 -1.29 -8.94
N SER A 22 -12.82 -0.33 -8.56
CA SER A 22 -12.44 0.76 -7.67
C SER A 22 -11.99 0.26 -6.29
N ALA A 23 -12.74 -0.68 -5.70
CA ALA A 23 -12.39 -1.28 -4.41
C ALA A 23 -11.05 -2.03 -4.46
N ASN A 24 -10.78 -2.76 -5.56
CA ASN A 24 -9.50 -3.44 -5.75
C ASN A 24 -8.32 -2.47 -5.87
N ILE A 25 -8.51 -1.32 -6.54
CA ILE A 25 -7.48 -0.27 -6.63
C ILE A 25 -7.23 0.32 -5.24
N ALA A 26 -8.28 0.67 -4.50
CA ALA A 26 -8.15 1.18 -3.13
C ALA A 26 -7.45 0.17 -2.21
N PHE A 27 -7.74 -1.12 -2.37
CA PHE A 27 -7.07 -2.20 -1.64
C PHE A 27 -5.58 -2.29 -1.98
N ALA A 28 -5.23 -2.23 -3.27
CA ALA A 28 -3.83 -2.22 -3.72
C ALA A 28 -3.08 -1.01 -3.12
N MET A 29 -3.66 0.18 -3.18
CA MET A 29 -3.06 1.40 -2.60
C MET A 29 -2.86 1.27 -1.08
N ALA A 30 -3.84 0.73 -0.36
CA ALA A 30 -3.72 0.51 1.09
C ALA A 30 -2.61 -0.51 1.42
N LYS A 31 -2.47 -1.55 0.59
CA LYS A 31 -1.40 -2.54 0.72
C LYS A 31 -0.03 -1.94 0.46
N ASP A 32 0.10 -1.10 -0.56
CA ASP A 32 1.35 -0.38 -0.86
C ASP A 32 1.71 0.54 0.31
N GLN A 33 0.74 1.31 0.83
CA GLN A 33 0.93 2.18 1.99
C GLN A 33 1.39 1.41 3.23
N LEU A 34 0.85 0.21 3.45
CA LEU A 34 1.29 -0.68 4.52
C LEU A 34 2.72 -1.18 4.26
N SER A 35 3.07 -1.54 3.03
CA SER A 35 4.43 -1.97 2.70
C SER A 35 5.48 -0.90 3.01
N TYR A 36 5.14 0.40 2.86
CA TYR A 36 6.03 1.51 3.23
C TYR A 36 6.20 1.71 4.74
N THR A 37 5.40 1.03 5.58
CA THR A 37 5.60 1.03 7.04
C THR A 37 6.69 0.06 7.48
N GLU A 38 7.07 -0.89 6.61
CA GLU A 38 8.20 -1.78 6.84
C GLU A 38 9.46 -1.24 6.15
N LEU A 39 10.36 -0.66 6.95
CA LEU A 39 11.67 -0.24 6.44
C LEU A 39 12.58 -1.45 6.35
N ARG A 40 12.95 -1.83 5.12
CA ARG A 40 13.89 -2.93 4.83
C ARG A 40 15.25 -2.35 4.45
N ALA A 41 16.30 -2.99 4.95
CA ALA A 41 17.66 -2.67 4.53
C ALA A 41 17.88 -3.05 3.05
N GLU A 42 18.58 -2.19 2.31
CA GLU A 42 18.90 -2.44 0.89
C GLU A 42 20.02 -3.49 0.72
N PHE A 43 20.82 -3.73 1.76
CA PHE A 43 21.93 -4.67 1.79
C PHE A 43 22.13 -5.27 3.17
N ASP A 44 22.82 -6.41 3.23
CA ASP A 44 23.21 -7.06 4.47
C ASP A 44 24.28 -6.22 5.18
N GLY A 45 24.04 -5.81 6.43
CA GLY A 45 24.97 -4.95 7.15
C GLY A 45 24.75 -4.93 8.65
N ILE A 46 25.62 -4.22 9.36
CA ILE A 46 25.54 -4.06 10.82
C ILE A 46 24.90 -2.71 11.13
N VAL A 47 23.90 -2.70 12.01
CA VAL A 47 23.27 -1.47 12.51
C VAL A 47 24.27 -0.71 13.39
N THR A 48 24.68 0.47 12.96
CA THR A 48 25.67 1.31 13.68
C THR A 48 25.04 2.48 14.43
N ALA A 49 23.79 2.83 14.12
CA ALA A 49 23.00 3.79 14.88
C ALA A 49 21.51 3.58 14.60
N THR A 50 20.68 3.78 15.62
CA THR A 50 19.22 3.90 15.51
C THR A 50 18.85 5.36 15.78
N GLY A 51 18.34 6.05 14.75
CA GLY A 51 17.95 7.46 14.82
C GLY A 51 16.52 7.69 15.32
N ALA A 52 15.70 6.64 15.40
CA ALA A 52 14.38 6.67 16.01
C ALA A 52 14.26 5.56 17.06
N GLU A 53 13.65 5.87 18.20
CA GLU A 53 13.31 4.86 19.20
C GLU A 53 11.99 4.15 18.85
N ALA A 54 11.85 2.90 19.30
CA ALA A 54 10.64 2.13 19.08
C ALA A 54 9.42 2.84 19.70
N GLY A 55 8.38 3.09 18.89
CA GLY A 55 7.17 3.79 19.32
C GLY A 55 7.16 5.29 19.01
N GLN A 56 8.26 5.86 18.53
CA GLN A 56 8.30 7.23 18.04
C GLN A 56 7.71 7.33 16.62
N SER A 57 6.84 8.31 16.37
CA SER A 57 6.38 8.65 15.02
C SER A 57 7.54 9.27 14.23
N VAL A 58 7.85 8.72 13.06
CA VAL A 58 8.93 9.20 12.18
C VAL A 58 8.35 9.98 11.01
N ASN A 59 8.95 11.12 10.69
CA ASN A 59 8.56 11.91 9.51
C ASN A 59 9.25 11.39 8.25
N VAL A 60 8.66 11.66 7.08
CA VAL A 60 9.28 11.36 5.79
C VAL A 60 10.64 12.08 5.70
N GLY A 61 11.68 11.32 5.33
CA GLY A 61 13.05 11.83 5.22
C GLY A 61 13.85 11.85 6.53
N GLN A 62 13.25 11.47 7.66
CA GLN A 62 13.97 11.30 8.91
C GLN A 62 14.75 9.97 8.90
N MET A 63 16.02 10.02 9.30
CA MET A 63 16.84 8.81 9.44
C MET A 63 16.34 7.95 10.61
N VAL A 64 16.00 6.69 10.34
CA VAL A 64 15.50 5.72 11.33
C VAL A 64 16.62 4.77 11.78
N VAL A 65 17.41 4.25 10.84
CA VAL A 65 18.53 3.34 11.12
C VAL A 65 19.69 3.67 10.16
N ARG A 66 20.93 3.56 10.65
CA ARG A 66 22.15 3.59 9.84
C ARG A 66 22.78 2.21 9.81
N LEU A 67 22.89 1.64 8.62
CA LEU A 67 23.62 0.40 8.38
C LEU A 67 25.02 0.70 7.85
N ALA A 68 26.00 -0.07 8.31
CA ALA A 68 27.33 -0.13 7.71
C ALA A 68 27.53 -1.50 7.07
N ASP A 69 28.10 -1.50 5.87
CA ASP A 69 28.54 -2.72 5.20
C ASP A 69 29.86 -3.19 5.84
N PRO A 70 29.93 -4.43 6.36
CA PRO A 70 31.14 -4.98 6.94
C PRO A 70 32.14 -5.56 5.92
N SER A 71 31.91 -5.47 4.59
CA SER A 71 32.82 -6.02 3.57
C SER A 71 34.03 -5.14 3.23
#